data_AF-A0A966W1F7-F1
#
_entry.id   AF-A0A966W1F7-F1
#
_cell.length_a   1.000
_cell.length_b   1.000
_cell.length_c   1.000
_cell.angle_alpha   90.00
_cell.angle_beta   90.00
_cell.angle_gamma   90.00
#
_symmetry.space_group_name_H-M   'P 1'
#
loop_
_entity.id
_entity.type
_entity.pdbx_description
1 polymer ?
#
loop_
_entity_poly.entity_id
_entity_poly.type
_entity_poly.pdbx_seq_one_letter_code
_entity_poly.pdbx_strand_id
1 'polypeptide(L)'
;MITNRLIDQSYSDLRNTCGGVREDYFGLLYLEQEHKVPREKAVNQVAFGGNDYGFDGFHFDEQRRNLYLFQFKYSENHTQFKSSLQRLIEDGVERIFRSPNQDDAKNQFLLQLRSCLVENRAMIDQICFRFVFTGDPEEAERSKVL
;
A
#
# COMPACT_ATOMS: atom_id res chain seq x y z
N MET A 1 15.63 -2.28 9.33
CA MET A 1 14.75 -3.46 9.40
C MET A 1 13.61 -3.15 10.33
N ILE A 2 12.37 -3.30 9.85
CA ILE A 2 11.17 -3.08 10.65
C ILE A 2 10.99 -4.26 11.60
N THR A 3 10.74 -3.99 12.88
CA THR A 3 10.64 -5.01 13.92
C THR A 3 9.24 -5.02 14.53
N ASN A 4 8.88 -6.13 15.18
CA ASN A 4 7.62 -6.25 15.91
C ASN A 4 7.41 -5.09 16.91
N ARG A 5 8.46 -4.73 17.65
CA ARG A 5 8.41 -3.62 18.61
C ARG A 5 8.06 -2.28 17.95
N LEU A 6 8.60 -2.01 16.76
CA LEU A 6 8.28 -0.77 16.03
C LEU A 6 6.83 -0.77 15.55
N ILE A 7 6.35 -1.91 15.05
CA ILE A 7 4.95 -2.08 14.63
C ILE A 7 4.01 -1.90 15.82
N ASP A 8 4.33 -2.52 16.96
CA ASP A 8 3.53 -2.43 18.19
C ASP A 8 3.45 -0.98 18.69
N GLN A 9 4.58 -0.26 18.65
CA GLN A 9 4.63 1.15 19.03
C GLN A 9 3.78 2.00 18.08
N SER A 10 3.98 1.86 16.77
CA SER A 10 3.20 2.61 15.77
C SER A 10 1.70 2.33 15.87
N TYR A 11 1.31 1.06 16.06
CA TYR A 11 -0.08 0.68 16.30
C TYR A 11 -0.61 1.34 17.57
N SER A 12 0.12 1.27 18.69
CA SER A 12 -0.29 1.88 19.95
C SER A 12 -0.49 3.40 19.83
N ASP A 13 0.42 4.09 19.13
CA ASP A 13 0.41 5.54 19.01
C ASP A 13 -0.73 6.06 18.12
N LEU A 14 -1.11 5.30 17.09
CA LEU A 14 -1.95 5.79 16.00
C LEU A 14 -3.30 5.07 15.87
N ARG A 15 -3.51 3.91 16.50
CA ARG A 15 -4.77 3.14 16.39
C ARG A 15 -6.03 3.93 16.75
N ASN A 16 -5.92 4.91 17.65
CA ASN A 16 -7.06 5.73 18.04
C ASN A 16 -7.49 6.70 16.94
N THR A 17 -6.58 7.03 16.02
CA THR A 17 -6.81 7.98 14.91
C THR A 17 -6.97 7.25 13.58
N CYS A 18 -6.08 6.31 13.28
CA CYS A 18 -6.04 5.59 12.01
C CYS A 18 -6.87 4.29 12.04
N GLY A 19 -7.17 3.74 13.22
CA GLY A 19 -7.86 2.46 13.35
C GLY A 19 -7.03 1.29 12.82
N GLY A 20 -7.69 0.36 12.14
CA GLY A 20 -7.06 -0.79 11.50
C GLY A 20 -6.56 -1.86 12.47
N VAL A 21 -5.77 -2.78 11.92
CA VAL A 21 -5.08 -3.83 12.67
C VAL A 21 -3.59 -3.54 12.74
N ARG A 22 -2.89 -4.29 13.59
CA ARG A 22 -1.47 -4.14 13.83
C ARG A 22 -0.64 -4.22 12.53
N GLU A 23 -1.01 -5.12 11.64
CA GLU A 23 -0.30 -5.40 10.39
C GLU A 23 -0.33 -4.22 9.42
N ASP A 24 -1.36 -3.38 9.46
CA ASP A 24 -1.50 -2.19 8.60
C ASP A 24 -0.32 -1.20 8.83
N TYR A 25 0.22 -1.16 10.05
CA TYR A 25 1.31 -0.26 10.44
C TYR A 25 2.68 -0.70 9.90
N PHE A 26 2.79 -1.91 9.36
CA PHE A 26 3.99 -2.33 8.63
C PHE A 26 4.18 -1.49 7.37
N GLY A 27 3.10 -1.23 6.61
CA GLY A 27 3.14 -0.40 5.41
C GLY A 27 3.56 1.03 5.71
N LEU A 28 3.05 1.59 6.81
CA LEU A 28 3.45 2.92 7.30
C LEU A 28 4.96 3.00 7.52
N LEU A 29 5.49 2.08 8.32
CA LEU A 29 6.92 2.03 8.64
C LEU A 29 7.78 1.79 7.41
N TYR A 30 7.29 1.03 6.42
CA TYR A 30 7.98 0.81 5.15
C TYR A 30 8.12 2.12 4.36
N LEU A 31 7.05 2.90 4.23
CA LEU A 31 7.11 4.20 3.55
C LEU A 31 8.07 5.17 4.26
N GLU A 32 8.09 5.17 5.59
CA GLU A 32 9.01 5.99 6.39
C GLU A 32 10.47 5.59 6.18
N GLN A 33 10.77 4.29 6.22
CA GLN A 33 12.15 3.80 6.19
C GLN A 33 12.72 3.74 4.78
N GLU A 34 11.98 3.21 3.81
CA GLU A 34 12.48 2.95 2.46
C GLU A 34 12.27 4.14 1.52
N HIS A 35 11.11 4.81 1.62
CA HIS A 35 10.76 5.95 0.79
C HIS A 35 10.98 7.31 1.46
N LYS A 36 11.45 7.32 2.72
CA LYS A 36 11.71 8.54 3.51
C LYS A 36 10.48 9.46 3.60
N VAL A 37 9.28 8.88 3.55
CA VAL A 37 8.03 9.64 3.64
C VAL A 37 7.83 10.06 5.10
N PRO A 38 7.62 11.35 5.40
CA PRO A 38 7.29 11.77 6.76
C PRO A 38 5.99 11.11 7.24
N ARG A 39 5.93 10.76 8.53
CA ARG A 39 4.78 10.06 9.14
C ARG A 39 3.43 10.66 8.77
N GLU A 40 3.32 11.98 8.88
CA GLU A 40 2.11 12.77 8.60
C GLU A 40 1.60 12.61 7.16
N LYS A 41 2.51 12.36 6.21
CA LYS A 41 2.18 12.06 4.81
C LYS A 41 1.93 10.57 4.63
N ALA A 42 2.73 9.72 5.27
CA ALA A 42 2.66 8.26 5.14
C ALA A 42 1.32 7.68 5.63
N VAL A 43 0.72 8.25 6.69
CA VAL A 43 -0.62 7.83 7.18
C VAL A 43 -1.73 8.01 6.14
N ASN A 44 -1.58 8.95 5.21
CA ASN A 44 -2.54 9.18 4.12
C ASN A 44 -2.26 8.31 2.88
N GLN A 45 -1.15 7.56 2.91
CA GLN A 45 -0.66 6.72 1.83
C GLN A 45 -0.78 5.23 2.14
N VAL A 46 -1.40 4.87 3.27
CA VAL A 46 -1.61 3.49 3.73
C VAL A 46 -3.09 3.28 4.04
N ALA A 47 -3.62 2.13 3.64
CA ALA A 47 -4.95 1.71 4.00
C ALA A 47 -4.95 1.09 5.40
N PHE A 48 -5.79 1.60 6.29
CA PHE A 48 -6.04 1.00 7.60
C PHE A 48 -7.44 0.38 7.63
N GLY A 49 -7.56 -0.87 8.09
CA GLY A 49 -8.87 -1.51 8.32
C GLY A 49 -9.55 -2.16 7.10
N GLY A 50 -8.80 -2.56 6.07
CA GLY A 50 -9.23 -3.58 5.10
C GLY A 50 -10.16 -3.15 3.95
N ASN A 51 -10.29 -1.85 3.67
CA ASN A 51 -11.03 -1.32 2.51
C ASN A 51 -10.11 -0.95 1.34
N ASP A 52 -9.22 -1.87 1.00
CA ASP A 52 -7.99 -1.61 0.24
C ASP A 52 -8.10 -2.04 -1.24
N TYR A 53 -9.18 -2.72 -1.65
CA TYR A 53 -9.38 -3.24 -3.01
C TYR A 53 -8.17 -4.02 -3.57
N GLY A 54 -7.38 -4.66 -2.69
CA GLY A 54 -6.19 -5.40 -3.07
C GLY A 54 -4.91 -4.56 -3.14
N PHE A 55 -4.85 -3.36 -2.58
CA PHE A 55 -3.60 -2.63 -2.39
C PHE A 55 -3.59 -1.85 -1.07
N ASP A 56 -2.57 -2.10 -0.26
CA ASP A 56 -2.45 -1.64 1.12
C ASP A 56 -1.80 -0.24 1.22
N GLY A 57 -1.22 0.28 0.13
CA GLY A 57 -0.62 1.61 0.12
C GLY A 57 -0.25 2.13 -1.27
N PHE A 58 0.16 3.40 -1.35
CA PHE A 58 0.72 3.99 -2.58
C PHE A 58 1.79 5.03 -2.28
N HIS A 59 2.69 5.28 -3.22
CA HIS A 59 3.67 6.37 -3.11
C HIS A 59 4.15 6.84 -4.48
N PHE A 60 4.09 8.14 -4.74
CA PHE A 60 4.74 8.74 -5.91
C PHE A 60 6.16 9.17 -5.57
N ASP A 61 7.12 8.53 -6.24
CA ASP A 61 8.55 8.85 -6.17
C ASP A 61 8.91 9.78 -7.34
N GLU A 62 9.03 11.07 -7.03
CA GLU A 62 9.34 12.11 -7.99
C GLU A 62 10.72 11.93 -8.66
N GLN A 63 11.70 11.38 -7.94
CA GLN A 63 13.05 11.19 -8.46
C GLN A 63 13.08 10.09 -9.52
N ARG A 64 12.36 8.99 -9.26
CA ARG A 64 12.24 7.88 -10.20
C ARG A 64 11.10 8.04 -11.20
N ARG A 65 10.26 9.06 -11.03
CA ARG A 65 9.05 9.31 -11.83
C ARG A 65 8.09 8.12 -11.83
N ASN A 66 8.05 7.39 -10.71
CA ASN A 66 7.27 6.16 -10.57
C ASN A 66 6.20 6.33 -9.51
N LEU A 67 4.97 5.91 -9.83
CA LEU A 67 3.93 5.70 -8.84
C LEU A 67 3.94 4.24 -8.39
N TYR A 68 4.24 4.00 -7.14
CA TYR A 68 4.17 2.67 -6.54
C TYR A 68 2.79 2.42 -5.94
N LEU A 69 2.25 1.24 -6.20
CA LEU A 69 1.09 0.67 -5.52
C LEU A 69 1.56 -0.55 -4.75
N PHE A 70 1.31 -0.60 -3.45
CA PHE A 70 1.87 -1.60 -2.55
C PHE A 70 0.83 -2.61 -2.11
N GLN A 71 1.25 -3.86 -1.95
CA GLN A 71 0.64 -4.79 -1.02
C GLN A 71 1.65 -5.12 0.07
N PHE A 72 1.21 -5.07 1.32
CA PHE A 72 2.03 -5.32 2.50
C PHE A 72 1.58 -6.59 3.21
N LYS A 73 2.54 -7.47 3.52
CA LYS A 73 2.34 -8.62 4.40
C LYS A 73 3.50 -8.71 5.36
N TYR A 74 3.28 -8.47 6.65
CA TYR A 74 4.30 -8.71 7.67
C TYR A 74 4.38 -10.21 7.99
N SER A 75 4.81 -10.99 7.00
CA SER A 75 4.95 -12.45 7.04
C SER A 75 6.04 -12.89 6.07
N GLU A 76 6.68 -14.02 6.37
CA GLU A 76 7.62 -14.67 5.45
C GLU A 76 6.91 -15.45 4.34
N ASN A 77 5.62 -15.75 4.51
CA ASN A 77 4.86 -16.55 3.57
C ASN A 77 4.28 -15.71 2.42
N HIS A 78 4.94 -15.75 1.27
CA HIS A 78 4.52 -15.03 0.05
C HIS A 78 3.13 -15.45 -0.47
N THR A 79 2.64 -16.65 -0.16
CA THR A 79 1.32 -17.11 -0.64
C THR A 79 0.16 -16.29 -0.07
N GLN A 80 0.39 -15.51 1.00
CA GLN A 80 -0.61 -14.60 1.57
C GLN A 80 -1.02 -13.46 0.62
N PHE A 81 -0.25 -13.21 -0.43
CA PHE A 81 -0.61 -12.23 -1.46
C PHE A 81 -1.64 -12.75 -2.47
N LYS A 82 -1.86 -14.06 -2.57
CA LYS A 82 -2.70 -14.64 -3.63
C LYS A 82 -4.11 -14.04 -3.64
N SER A 83 -4.75 -13.94 -2.48
CA SER A 83 -6.11 -13.41 -2.36
C SER A 83 -6.17 -11.89 -2.58
N SER A 84 -5.18 -11.13 -2.09
CA SER A 84 -5.12 -9.67 -2.33
C SER A 84 -4.80 -9.34 -3.78
N LEU A 85 -3.94 -10.12 -4.45
CA LEU A 85 -3.67 -10.01 -5.88
C LEU A 85 -4.91 -10.32 -6.72
N GLN A 86 -5.65 -11.38 -6.39
CA GLN A 86 -6.90 -11.68 -7.07
C GLN A 86 -7.91 -10.52 -6.96
N ARG A 87 -8.11 -9.96 -5.76
CA ARG A 87 -8.95 -8.77 -5.55
C ARG A 87 -8.47 -7.55 -6.35
N LEU A 88 -7.16 -7.34 -6.43
CA LEU A 88 -6.58 -6.26 -7.20
C LEU A 88 -6.90 -6.40 -8.71
N ILE A 89 -6.79 -7.61 -9.25
CA ILE A 89 -7.08 -7.92 -10.65
C ILE A 89 -8.57 -7.78 -10.95
N GLU A 90 -9.43 -8.33 -10.09
CA GLU A 90 -10.88 -8.38 -10.31
C GLU A 90 -11.55 -7.01 -10.13
N ASP A 91 -11.17 -6.26 -9.09
CA ASP A 91 -11.84 -5.00 -8.71
C ASP A 91 -10.90 -3.80 -8.64
N GLY A 92 -9.68 -3.99 -8.12
CA GLY A 92 -8.79 -2.90 -7.73
C GLY A 92 -8.33 -2.04 -8.90
N VAL A 93 -7.87 -2.64 -10.00
CA VAL A 93 -7.39 -1.90 -11.19
C VAL A 93 -8.51 -1.02 -11.77
N GLU A 94 -9.73 -1.56 -11.91
CA GLU A 94 -10.85 -0.80 -12.44
C GLU A 94 -11.22 0.37 -11.51
N ARG A 95 -11.24 0.14 -10.19
CA ARG A 95 -11.52 1.19 -9.20
C ARG A 95 -10.45 2.28 -9.17
N ILE A 96 -9.18 1.96 -9.40
CA ILE A 96 -8.11 2.97 -9.43
C ILE A 96 -8.24 3.86 -10.67
N PHE A 97 -8.45 3.27 -11.85
CA PHE A 97 -8.24 3.98 -13.12
C PHE A 97 -9.50 4.40 -13.87
N ARG A 98 -10.62 3.68 -13.74
CA ARG A 98 -11.63 3.72 -14.80
C ARG A 98 -12.73 4.75 -14.59
N SER A 99 -13.20 5.04 -13.37
CA SER A 99 -14.16 6.14 -13.14
C SER A 99 -14.48 6.35 -11.65
N PRO A 100 -14.78 7.60 -11.23
CA PRO A 100 -15.32 7.82 -9.92
C PRO A 100 -16.76 7.29 -9.81
N ASN A 101 -16.97 6.23 -9.04
CA ASN A 101 -18.32 5.73 -8.74
C ASN A 101 -18.86 6.42 -7.47
N GLN A 102 -20.18 6.46 -7.33
CA GLN A 102 -20.93 7.19 -6.28
C GLN A 102 -20.51 6.87 -4.81
N ASP A 103 -19.71 5.85 -4.56
CA ASP A 103 -19.19 5.47 -3.23
C ASP A 103 -17.81 6.05 -2.89
N ASP A 104 -17.11 6.73 -3.82
CA ASP A 104 -15.74 7.21 -3.61
C ASP A 104 -15.60 8.19 -2.45
N ALA A 105 -16.66 8.96 -2.14
CA ALA A 105 -16.67 9.89 -1.01
C ALA A 105 -16.39 9.20 0.34
N LYS A 106 -16.62 7.88 0.43
CA LYS A 106 -16.41 7.10 1.65
C LYS A 106 -15.01 6.51 1.79
N ASN A 107 -14.24 6.38 0.70
CA ASN A 107 -12.90 5.79 0.75
C ASN A 107 -11.82 6.86 0.55
N GLN A 108 -11.42 7.48 1.67
CA GLN A 108 -10.41 8.54 1.70
C GLN A 108 -9.08 8.10 1.07
N PHE A 109 -8.67 6.86 1.26
CA PHE A 109 -7.42 6.32 0.70
C PHE A 109 -7.43 6.32 -0.84
N LEU A 110 -8.54 5.86 -1.44
CA LEU A 110 -8.69 5.87 -2.90
C LEU A 110 -8.75 7.29 -3.47
N LEU A 111 -9.38 8.23 -2.75
CA LEU A 111 -9.40 9.65 -3.13
C LEU A 111 -7.99 10.23 -3.17
N GLN A 112 -7.17 9.98 -2.14
CA GLN A 112 -5.79 10.47 -2.07
C GLN A 112 -4.92 9.90 -3.21
N LEU A 113 -5.06 8.60 -3.51
CA LEU A 113 -4.36 7.99 -4.65
C LEU A 113 -4.73 8.65 -5.98
N ARG A 114 -6.02 8.91 -6.20
CA ARG A 114 -6.47 9.53 -7.45
C ARG A 114 -6.05 10.99 -7.57
N SER A 115 -6.10 11.76 -6.49
CA SER A 115 -5.54 13.11 -6.47
C SER A 115 -4.06 13.07 -6.85
N CYS A 116 -3.29 12.16 -6.26
CA CYS A 116 -1.88 11.96 -6.59
C CYS A 116 -1.68 11.60 -8.08
N LEU A 117 -2.51 10.73 -8.65
CA LEU A 117 -2.48 10.35 -10.07
C LEU A 117 -2.75 11.55 -10.99
N VAL A 118 -3.76 12.37 -10.68
CA VAL A 118 -4.15 13.53 -11.51
C VAL A 118 -3.10 14.63 -11.43
N GLU A 119 -2.67 14.97 -10.22
CA GLU A 119 -1.68 16.04 -9.97
C GLU A 119 -0.33 15.72 -10.63
N ASN A 120 0.08 14.45 -10.61
CA ASN A 120 1.41 14.04 -11.07
C ASN A 120 1.40 13.35 -12.44
N ARG A 121 0.26 13.36 -13.16
CA ARG A 121 0.08 12.61 -14.41
C ARG A 121 1.19 12.83 -15.45
N ALA A 122 1.66 14.07 -15.59
CA ALA A 122 2.71 14.43 -16.55
C ALA A 122 4.13 14.03 -16.10
N MET A 123 4.30 13.72 -14.81
CA MET A 123 5.56 13.33 -14.20
C MET A 123 5.66 11.82 -13.96
N ILE A 124 4.55 11.10 -13.98
CA ILE A 124 4.53 9.64 -13.83
C ILE A 124 4.90 9.01 -15.17
N ASP A 125 6.06 8.38 -15.23
CA ASP A 125 6.50 7.58 -16.36
C ASP A 125 5.94 6.14 -16.26
N GLN A 126 5.87 5.59 -15.04
CA GLN A 126 5.42 4.22 -14.80
C GLN A 126 4.62 4.08 -13.51
N ILE A 127 3.67 3.13 -13.52
CA ILE A 127 2.98 2.66 -12.32
C ILE A 127 3.48 1.25 -12.02
N CYS A 128 4.01 1.05 -10.81
CA CYS A 128 4.64 -0.19 -10.40
C CYS A 128 3.90 -0.81 -9.23
N PHE A 129 3.47 -2.06 -9.37
CA PHE A 129 2.94 -2.85 -8.26
C PHE A 129 4.09 -3.50 -7.49
N ARG A 130 4.14 -3.30 -6.17
CA ARG A 130 5.18 -3.86 -5.28
C ARG A 130 4.55 -4.69 -4.18
N PHE A 131 4.98 -5.93 -4.08
CA PHE A 131 4.64 -6.83 -2.97
C PHE A 131 5.77 -6.77 -1.94
N VAL A 132 5.45 -6.37 -0.71
CA VAL A 132 6.43 -6.14 0.35
C VAL A 132 6.11 -7.05 1.52
N PHE A 133 7.07 -7.90 1.85
CA PHE A 133 6.94 -8.90 2.91
C PHE A 133 8.29 -9.17 3.59
N THR A 134 8.29 -9.98 4.67
CA THR A 134 9.49 -10.20 5.49
C THR A 134 10.26 -11.46 5.10
N GLY A 135 9.83 -12.19 4.06
CA GLY A 135 10.46 -13.42 3.59
C GLY A 135 11.45 -13.20 2.44
N ASP A 136 11.90 -14.29 1.83
CA ASP A 136 12.91 -14.27 0.77
C ASP A 136 12.26 -13.96 -0.61
N PRO A 137 12.68 -12.87 -1.29
CA PRO A 137 12.19 -12.55 -2.63
C PRO A 137 12.56 -13.61 -3.68
N GLU A 138 13.70 -14.30 -3.57
CA GLU A 138 14.10 -15.31 -4.56
C GLU A 138 13.17 -16.53 -4.52
N GLU A 139 12.67 -16.90 -3.34
CA GLU A 139 11.68 -17.96 -3.20
C GLU A 139 10.32 -17.56 -3.78
N ALA A 140 9.95 -16.27 -3.65
CA ALA A 140 8.73 -15.74 -4.23
C ALA A 140 8.79 -15.73 -5.77
N GLU A 141 9.92 -15.34 -6.38
CA GLU A 141 10.10 -15.34 -7.83
C GLU A 141 10.02 -16.73 -8.47
N ARG A 142 10.36 -17.78 -7.71
CA ARG A 142 10.25 -19.18 -8.17
C ARG A 142 8.84 -19.75 -8.03
N SER A 143 7.94 -19.02 -7.36
CA SER A 143 6.56 -19.44 -7.15
C SER A 143 5.75 -19.30 -8.43
N LYS A 144 4.90 -20.29 -8.73
CA LYS A 144 3.92 -20.19 -9.85
C LYS A 144 2.65 -19.42 -9.46
N VAL A 145 2.57 -18.96 -8.21
CA VAL A 145 1.38 -18.36 -7.61
C VAL A 145 1.43 -16.83 -7.65
N LEU A 146 2.64 -16.26 -7.68
CA LEU A 146 2.91 -14.83 -7.83
C LEU A 146 3.49 -14.53 -9.21
#